data_AF-A0A084G7Y9-F1
#
_entry.id   AF-A0A084G7Y9-F1
#
_cell.length_a   1.000
_cell.length_b   1.000
_cell.length_c   1.000
_cell.angle_alpha   90.00
_cell.angle_beta   90.00
_cell.angle_gamma   90.00
#
_symmetry.space_group_name_H-M   'P 1'
#
loop_
_entity.id
_entity.type
_entity.pdbx_description
1 polymer ?
#
loop_
_entity_poly.entity_id
_entity_poly.type
_entity_poly.pdbx_seq_one_letter_code
_entity_poly.pdbx_strand_id
1 'polypeptide(L)'
;MHDYGADLKLHHRILVPSLGPVAAPRYQTLMELESNQLLFDLMSAIDSTADGDGVADISAVDAVDPYDMVVVGFMTEPKRFRFRLKPRGPWVEKVFTKAWAGAHRDLGKVLGITKDVEI
;
A
#
# COMPACT_ATOMS: atom_id res chain seq x y z
N MET A 1 18.10 25.83 7.62
CA MET A 1 18.21 25.09 6.35
C MET A 1 19.53 24.33 6.41
N HIS A 2 19.50 23.02 6.60
CA HIS A 2 20.75 22.24 6.77
C HIS A 2 21.52 22.22 5.46
N ASP A 3 22.77 22.64 5.51
CA ASP A 3 23.63 22.71 4.34
C ASP A 3 24.10 21.28 4.01
N TYR A 4 23.31 20.60 3.19
CA TYR A 4 23.61 19.23 2.79
C TYR A 4 24.93 19.16 2.02
N GLY A 5 25.68 18.07 2.23
CA GLY A 5 26.93 17.78 1.51
C GLY A 5 26.75 17.71 -0.01
N ALA A 6 27.85 17.88 -0.75
CA ALA A 6 27.82 17.90 -2.21
C ALA A 6 27.32 16.57 -2.82
N ASP A 7 27.65 15.46 -2.17
CA ASP A 7 27.18 14.11 -2.44
C ASP A 7 25.66 14.00 -2.31
N LEU A 8 25.10 14.48 -1.18
CA LEU A 8 23.67 14.42 -0.93
C LEU A 8 22.88 15.36 -1.86
N LYS A 9 23.45 16.53 -2.20
CA LYS A 9 22.91 17.44 -3.20
C LYS A 9 22.87 16.79 -4.60
N LEU A 10 23.88 16.00 -4.97
CA LEU A 10 23.89 15.26 -6.23
C LEU A 10 22.84 14.14 -6.23
N HIS A 11 22.80 13.31 -5.19
CA HIS A 11 21.81 12.23 -5.07
C HIS A 11 20.38 12.77 -5.11
N HIS A 12 20.11 13.88 -4.43
CA HIS A 12 18.83 14.56 -4.49
C HIS A 12 18.50 15.01 -5.91
N ARG A 13 19.44 15.63 -6.64
CA ARG A 13 19.20 16.06 -8.04
C ARG A 13 18.92 14.89 -8.99
N ILE A 14 19.51 13.72 -8.76
CA ILE A 14 19.29 12.53 -9.58
C ILE A 14 17.92 11.90 -9.29
N LEU A 15 17.51 11.82 -8.02
CA LEU A 15 16.30 11.10 -7.61
C LEU A 15 15.04 11.96 -7.64
N VAL A 16 15.12 13.27 -7.38
CA VAL A 16 13.96 14.18 -7.33
C VAL A 16 13.11 14.16 -8.60
N PRO A 17 13.67 14.11 -9.82
CA PRO A 17 12.87 14.00 -11.04
C PRO A 17 11.98 12.74 -11.09
N SER A 18 12.38 11.65 -10.45
CA SER A 18 11.58 10.41 -10.34
C SER A 18 10.51 10.46 -9.24
N LEU A 19 10.63 11.40 -8.29
CA LEU A 19 9.71 11.58 -7.15
C LEU A 19 8.75 12.76 -7.34
N GLY A 20 8.78 13.41 -8.51
CA GLY A 20 7.95 14.58 -8.83
C GLY A 20 6.61 14.23 -9.49
N PRO A 21 5.68 15.21 -9.56
CA PRO A 21 4.37 15.04 -10.20
C PRO A 21 4.46 14.70 -11.69
N VAL A 22 5.59 14.99 -12.35
CA VAL A 22 5.85 14.63 -13.75
C VAL A 22 6.13 13.14 -13.92
N ALA A 23 6.75 12.50 -12.92
CA ALA A 23 7.04 11.07 -12.93
C ALA A 23 5.90 10.23 -12.34
N ALA A 24 5.05 10.81 -11.48
CA ALA A 24 3.94 10.11 -10.83
C ALA A 24 3.02 9.32 -11.79
N PRO A 25 2.60 9.85 -12.96
CA PRO A 25 1.76 9.10 -13.89
C PRO A 25 2.41 7.81 -14.44
N ARG A 26 3.75 7.74 -14.48
CA ARG A 26 4.46 6.55 -14.98
C ARG A 26 4.36 5.36 -14.03
N TYR A 27 4.28 5.62 -12.73
CA TYR A 27 4.19 4.58 -11.70
C TYR A 27 2.75 4.32 -11.26
N GLN A 28 1.80 5.15 -11.68
CA GLN A 28 0.40 5.04 -11.30
C GLN A 28 -0.17 3.63 -11.56
N THR A 29 0.09 3.09 -12.75
CA THR A 29 -0.39 1.74 -13.14
C THR A 29 0.23 0.63 -12.30
N LEU A 30 1.50 0.78 -11.91
CA LEU A 30 2.18 -0.15 -11.00
C LEU A 30 1.61 -0.04 -9.59
N MET A 31 1.40 1.18 -9.09
CA MET A 31 0.79 1.41 -7.77
C MET A 31 -0.63 0.83 -7.70
N GLU A 32 -1.42 0.96 -8.78
CA GLU A 32 -2.74 0.36 -8.89
C GLU A 32 -2.68 -1.18 -8.90
N LEU A 33 -1.71 -1.78 -9.61
CA LEU A 33 -1.50 -3.22 -9.60
C LEU A 33 -1.14 -3.74 -8.19
N GLU A 34 -0.19 -3.09 -7.53
CA GLU A 34 0.24 -3.42 -6.16
C GLU A 34 -0.92 -3.26 -5.18
N SER A 35 -1.72 -2.19 -5.32
CA SER A 35 -2.92 -2.00 -4.50
C SER A 35 -3.93 -3.11 -4.72
N ASN A 36 -4.13 -3.57 -5.96
CA ASN A 36 -5.05 -4.67 -6.26
C ASN A 36 -4.55 -6.00 -5.71
N GLN A 37 -3.24 -6.28 -5.83
CA GLN A 37 -2.61 -7.46 -5.24
C GLN A 37 -2.80 -7.48 -3.72
N LEU A 38 -2.49 -6.37 -3.05
CA LEU A 38 -2.65 -6.24 -1.60
C LEU A 38 -4.09 -6.51 -1.15
N LEU A 39 -5.08 -5.96 -1.85
CA LEU A 39 -6.49 -6.17 -1.51
C LEU A 39 -6.94 -7.61 -1.74
N PHE A 40 -6.43 -8.26 -2.78
CA PHE A 40 -6.70 -9.67 -3.05
C PHE A 40 -6.08 -10.59 -1.99
N ASP A 41 -4.83 -10.32 -1.60
CA ASP A 41 -4.15 -11.07 -0.55
C ASP A 41 -4.82 -10.88 0.82
N LEU A 42 -5.25 -9.65 1.11
CA LEU A 42 -5.99 -9.33 2.33
C LEU A 42 -7.31 -10.08 2.39
N MET A 43 -8.06 -10.15 1.29
CA MET A 43 -9.29 -10.94 1.20
C MET A 43 -9.01 -12.43 1.48
N SER A 44 -8.00 -12.98 0.81
CA SER A 44 -7.60 -14.38 0.99
C SER A 44 -7.17 -14.69 2.43
N ALA A 45 -6.48 -13.74 3.07
CA ALA A 45 -6.11 -13.83 4.47
C ALA A 45 -7.33 -13.77 5.41
N ILE A 46 -8.31 -12.92 5.11
CA ILE A 46 -9.57 -12.84 5.89
C ILE A 46 -10.35 -14.15 5.79
N ASP A 47 -10.50 -14.72 4.59
CA ASP A 47 -11.21 -15.99 4.40
C ASP A 47 -10.54 -17.14 5.16
N SER A 48 -9.22 -17.08 5.33
CA SER A 48 -8.45 -18.04 6.14
C SER A 48 -8.67 -17.87 7.66
N THR A 49 -9.27 -16.77 8.12
CA THR A 49 -9.47 -16.43 9.54
C THR A 49 -10.93 -16.53 10.00
N ALA A 50 -11.80 -17.17 9.21
CA ALA A 50 -13.25 -17.14 9.40
C ALA A 50 -13.74 -17.73 10.74
N ASP A 51 -14.01 -16.84 11.70
CA ASP A 51 -15.11 -16.95 12.68
C ASP A 51 -16.19 -15.92 12.28
N GLY A 52 -17.38 -16.42 11.95
CA GLY A 52 -18.45 -15.64 11.33
C GLY A 52 -19.23 -14.75 12.30
N ASP A 53 -19.29 -13.45 12.02
CA ASP A 53 -20.47 -12.63 12.36
C ASP A 53 -20.62 -11.43 11.42
N GLY A 54 -21.84 -11.19 10.95
CA GLY A 54 -22.22 -10.50 9.72
C GLY A 54 -22.54 -9.02 9.83
N VAL A 55 -21.55 -8.13 9.98
CA VAL A 55 -21.66 -6.69 9.63
C VAL A 55 -20.27 -6.17 9.25
N ALA A 56 -20.18 -5.28 8.26
CA ALA A 56 -18.91 -4.66 7.87
C ALA A 56 -18.47 -3.61 8.89
N ASP A 57 -17.50 -3.96 9.72
CA ASP A 57 -16.95 -3.03 10.70
C ASP A 57 -15.44 -3.26 10.85
N ILE A 58 -14.66 -2.17 10.89
CA ILE A 58 -13.28 -2.24 11.36
C ILE A 58 -13.41 -2.34 12.87
N SER A 59 -13.45 -3.56 13.37
CA SER A 59 -13.60 -3.81 14.80
C SER A 59 -12.25 -4.15 15.40
N ALA A 60 -11.96 -3.57 16.55
CA ALA A 60 -10.83 -4.04 17.34
C ALA A 60 -11.11 -5.49 17.78
N VAL A 61 -10.13 -6.38 17.64
CA VAL A 61 -10.28 -7.78 18.10
C VAL A 61 -10.29 -7.82 19.63
N ASP A 62 -9.51 -6.92 20.24
CA ASP A 62 -9.36 -6.76 21.68
C ASP A 62 -9.76 -5.32 22.06
N ALA A 63 -10.06 -5.05 23.35
CA ALA A 63 -10.31 -3.68 23.80
C ALA A 63 -9.03 -2.83 23.61
N VAL A 64 -9.09 -1.82 22.74
CA VAL A 64 -7.96 -0.92 22.45
C VAL A 64 -8.08 0.32 23.32
N ASP A 65 -7.07 0.55 24.17
CA ASP A 65 -6.91 1.79 24.91
C ASP A 65 -6.35 2.89 23.98
N PRO A 66 -7.08 3.99 23.71
CA PRO A 66 -6.62 5.07 22.85
C PRO A 66 -5.36 5.79 23.36
N TYR A 67 -5.02 5.64 24.64
CA TYR A 67 -3.89 6.32 25.27
C TYR A 67 -2.70 5.39 25.57
N ASP A 68 -2.76 4.10 25.19
CA ASP A 68 -1.62 3.18 25.30
C ASP A 68 -0.58 3.47 24.20
N MET A 69 0.23 4.49 24.45
CA MET A 69 1.24 5.03 23.53
C MET A 69 2.66 4.59 23.94
N VAL A 70 3.49 4.26 22.97
CA VAL A 70 4.89 3.87 23.16
C VAL A 70 5.79 4.93 22.53
N VAL A 71 6.81 5.36 23.27
CA VAL A 71 7.87 6.23 22.74
C VAL A 71 8.85 5.36 21.96
N VAL A 72 8.91 5.54 20.64
CA VAL A 72 9.88 4.87 19.76
C VAL A 72 10.76 5.93 19.13
N GLY A 73 11.99 6.03 19.65
CA GLY A 73 12.94 7.09 19.27
C GLY A 73 12.43 8.48 19.70
N PHE A 74 12.20 9.37 18.72
CA PHE A 74 11.68 10.72 18.94
C PHE A 74 10.16 10.85 18.67
N MET A 75 9.48 9.75 18.32
CA MET A 75 8.05 9.74 18.02
C MET A 75 7.26 8.96 19.07
N THR A 76 6.05 9.41 19.38
CA THR A 76 5.07 8.64 20.17
C THR A 76 4.11 7.95 19.21
N GLU A 77 4.12 6.62 19.20
CA GLU A 77 3.22 5.82 18.36
C GLU A 77 2.26 4.99 19.23
N PRO A 78 1.00 4.77 18.77
CA PRO A 78 0.11 3.83 19.44
C PRO A 78 0.73 2.43 19.47
N LYS A 79 0.50 1.70 20.55
CA LYS A 79 0.93 0.30 20.62
C LYS A 79 0.25 -0.52 19.53
N ARG A 80 0.97 -1.51 19.00
CA ARG A 80 0.42 -2.42 17.99
C ARG A 80 -0.78 -3.17 18.55
N PHE A 81 -1.90 -3.13 17.82
CA PHE A 81 -3.12 -3.85 18.17
C PHE A 81 -3.65 -4.64 16.96
N ARG A 82 -4.53 -5.61 17.24
CA ARG A 82 -5.19 -6.42 16.22
C ARG A 82 -6.57 -5.87 15.95
N PHE A 83 -6.93 -5.83 14.67
CA PHE A 83 -8.27 -5.46 14.23
C PHE A 83 -8.77 -6.50 13.24
N ARG A 84 -10.08 -6.71 13.25
CA ARG A 84 -10.77 -7.58 12.32
C ARG A 84 -11.26 -6.72 11.16
N LEU A 85 -10.92 -7.15 9.96
CA LEU A 85 -11.48 -6.61 8.74
C LEU A 85 -12.53 -7.55 8.20
N LYS A 86 -13.68 -7.00 7.85
CA LYS A 86 -14.75 -7.74 7.21
C LYS A 86 -15.20 -7.02 5.94
N PRO A 87 -15.21 -7.70 4.78
CA PRO A 87 -15.74 -7.14 3.54
C PRO A 87 -17.20 -6.72 3.71
N ARG A 88 -17.59 -5.64 3.03
CA ARG A 88 -18.96 -5.09 3.16
C ARG A 88 -20.07 -6.03 2.69
N GLY A 89 -19.73 -6.98 1.85
CA GLY A 89 -20.62 -8.05 1.43
C GLY A 89 -20.00 -8.88 0.31
N PRO A 90 -20.71 -9.93 -0.15
CA PRO A 90 -20.20 -10.85 -1.16
C PRO A 90 -19.89 -10.20 -2.52
N TRP A 91 -20.46 -9.01 -2.79
CA TRP A 91 -20.16 -8.27 -4.01
C TRP A 91 -18.73 -7.71 -4.02
N VAL A 92 -18.16 -7.40 -2.86
CA VAL A 92 -16.81 -6.84 -2.72
C VAL A 92 -15.77 -7.86 -3.18
N GLU A 93 -15.91 -9.10 -2.74
CA GLU A 93 -15.08 -10.22 -3.17
C GLU A 93 -15.12 -10.39 -4.70
N LYS A 94 -16.31 -10.33 -5.30
CA LYS A 94 -16.46 -10.40 -6.77
C LYS A 94 -15.75 -9.26 -7.48
N VAL A 95 -15.76 -8.05 -6.91
CA VAL A 95 -15.06 -6.89 -7.47
C VAL A 95 -13.55 -7.13 -7.45
N PHE A 96 -12.99 -7.55 -6.31
CA PHE A 96 -11.55 -7.81 -6.21
C PHE A 96 -11.11 -8.97 -7.09
N THR A 97 -11.83 -10.07 -7.11
CA THR A 97 -11.52 -11.22 -7.97
C THR A 97 -11.59 -10.85 -9.45
N LYS A 98 -12.58 -10.05 -9.85
CA LYS A 98 -12.70 -9.56 -11.23
C LYS A 98 -11.55 -8.59 -11.59
N ALA A 99 -11.25 -7.64 -10.70
CA ALA A 99 -10.18 -6.67 -10.90
C ALA A 99 -8.81 -7.39 -11.00
N TRP A 100 -8.56 -8.35 -10.12
CA TRP A 100 -7.34 -9.14 -10.10
C TRP A 100 -7.18 -10.06 -11.31
N ALA A 101 -8.27 -10.68 -11.77
CA ALA A 101 -8.25 -11.53 -12.97
C ALA A 101 -8.01 -10.72 -14.26
N GLY A 102 -8.47 -9.47 -14.31
CA GLY A 102 -8.27 -8.57 -15.45
C GLY A 102 -6.94 -7.81 -15.45
N ALA A 103 -6.18 -7.84 -14.34
CA ALA A 103 -4.96 -7.07 -14.20
C ALA A 103 -3.78 -7.68 -15.00
N HIS A 104 -3.05 -6.84 -15.74
CA HIS A 104 -1.80 -7.23 -16.37
C HIS A 104 -0.70 -7.35 -15.31
N ARG A 105 -0.01 -8.50 -15.28
CA ARG A 105 1.08 -8.78 -14.32
C ARG A 105 2.48 -8.66 -14.93
N ASP A 106 2.54 -8.42 -16.24
CA ASP A 106 3.78 -8.22 -16.97
C ASP A 106 4.24 -6.77 -16.83
N LEU A 107 5.36 -6.56 -16.14
CA LEU A 107 5.88 -5.22 -15.83
C LEU A 107 6.14 -4.39 -17.09
N GLY A 108 6.57 -5.02 -18.20
CA GLY A 108 6.79 -4.31 -19.46
C GLY A 108 5.50 -3.81 -20.11
N LYS A 109 4.36 -4.44 -19.79
CA LYS A 109 3.03 -3.97 -20.22
C LYS A 109 2.44 -2.96 -19.26
N VAL A 110 2.73 -3.08 -17.96
CA VAL A 110 2.22 -2.20 -16.90
C VAL A 110 2.93 -0.84 -16.91
N LEU A 111 4.25 -0.83 -17.05
CA LEU A 111 5.07 0.39 -17.09
C LEU A 111 5.24 0.95 -18.52
N GLY A 112 4.81 0.19 -19.53
CA GLY A 112 5.09 0.47 -20.94
C GLY A 112 6.53 0.11 -21.32
N ILE A 113 6.87 0.25 -22.61
CA ILE A 113 8.24 0.03 -23.10
C ILE A 113 9.15 1.00 -22.36
N THR A 114 9.91 0.50 -21.41
CA THR A 114 11.03 1.20 -20.81
C THR A 114 12.10 1.32 -21.89
N LYS A 115 12.04 2.40 -22.69
CA LYS A 115 13.26 2.95 -23.24
C LYS A 115 14.01 3.47 -22.01
N ASP A 116 14.83 2.59 -21.44
CA ASP A 116 15.84 2.99 -20.49
C ASP A 116 16.55 4.18 -21.12
N VAL A 117 16.50 5.32 -20.43
CA VAL A 117 17.33 6.46 -20.80
C VAL A 117 18.73 6.03 -20.39
N GLU A 118 19.44 5.35 -21.29
CA GLU A 118 20.89 5.27 -21.22
C GLU A 118 21.37 6.73 -21.17
N ILE A 119 21.91 7.12 -20.02
CA ILE A 119 22.64 8.38 -19.80
C ILE A 119 24.09 8.14 -20.20
#